data_AF-A0A7Y5Q9V9-F1
#
_entry.id   AF-A0A7Y5Q9V9-F1
#
_cell.length_a   1.000
_cell.length_b   1.000
_cell.length_c   1.000
_cell.angle_alpha   90.00
_cell.angle_beta   90.00
_cell.angle_gamma   90.00
#
_symmetry.space_group_name_H-M   'P 1'
#
loop_
_entity.id
_entity.type
_entity.pdbx_description
1 polymer ?
#
loop_
_entity_poly.entity_id
_entity_poly.type
_entity_poly.pdbx_seq_one_letter_code
_entity_poly.pdbx_strand_id
1 'polypeptide(L)'
;MQPEQDLLNQGISAFQAGDREKARELLNHFVSQSPDNEQGWYYLAAVEQDAQLRKQHLERVLEINPGNVKAREVLDRIKAREANVMQGGAPAARTPSGMRPKIRALNPEDERRPGQADIAEEGFRLPFKIPGAPASVSPGGLARDGLALLRSGWNVLLRRPGDYAAEVDQATWWRFWLVTGTAATISAGVSLLLSLFIVIVTSANLFSFVSIILTPLLSIPLLVLALFLGCYASYRYAQAQGWKATLVRHSMTAGIVWAPTVVFTAAITLIFALLGFGGGYTGLIMLILAGYIMSSGYERLYLLTETKDKAALPLITLLVMLLAISLFRVILSSLVIGGALPFALF
;
A
#
# COMPACT_ATOMS: atom_id res chain seq x y z
N MET A 1 5.74 -35.89 26.93
CA MET A 1 5.26 -35.03 25.83
C MET A 1 3.75 -35.00 25.95
N GLN A 2 3.13 -33.82 26.13
CA GLN A 2 1.69 -33.72 26.36
C GLN A 2 0.94 -33.87 25.03
N PRO A 3 0.09 -34.90 24.86
CA PRO A 3 -0.61 -35.17 23.59
C PRO A 3 -1.55 -34.04 23.14
N GLU A 4 -2.02 -33.20 24.07
CA GLU A 4 -2.92 -32.07 23.79
C GLU A 4 -2.25 -30.96 22.96
N GLN A 5 -0.99 -30.61 23.27
CA GLN A 5 -0.26 -29.58 22.52
C GLN A 5 0.05 -30.01 21.09
N ASP A 6 0.24 -31.32 20.88
CA ASP A 6 0.47 -31.88 19.56
C ASP A 6 -0.78 -31.73 18.67
N LEU A 7 -1.96 -31.95 19.23
CA LEU A 7 -3.23 -31.79 18.53
C LEU A 7 -3.51 -30.34 18.09
N LEU A 8 -3.21 -29.36 18.96
CA LEU A 8 -3.31 -27.94 18.61
C LEU A 8 -2.37 -27.58 17.45
N ASN A 9 -1.12 -28.04 17.51
CA ASN A 9 -0.13 -27.76 16.47
C ASN A 9 -0.52 -28.41 15.12
N GLN A 10 -1.09 -29.61 15.15
CA GLN A 10 -1.61 -30.28 13.95
C GLN A 10 -2.79 -29.52 13.35
N GLY A 11 -3.73 -29.04 14.18
CA GLY A 11 -4.86 -28.21 13.74
C GLY A 11 -4.41 -26.89 13.12
N ILE A 12 -3.42 -26.21 13.71
CA ILE A 12 -2.83 -24.98 13.16
C ILE A 12 -2.11 -25.25 11.84
N SER A 13 -1.37 -26.36 11.74
CA SER A 13 -0.67 -26.74 10.51
C SER A 13 -1.64 -27.04 9.37
N ALA A 14 -2.74 -27.74 9.65
CA ALA A 14 -3.80 -27.99 8.67
C ALA A 14 -4.47 -26.68 8.21
N PHE A 15 -4.71 -25.74 9.13
CA PHE A 15 -5.22 -24.41 8.81
C PHE A 15 -4.27 -23.64 7.88
N GLN A 16 -2.97 -23.67 8.15
CA GLN A 16 -1.95 -23.01 7.33
C GLN A 16 -1.80 -23.66 5.94
N ALA A 17 -2.00 -24.98 5.85
CA ALA A 17 -2.01 -25.72 4.59
C ALA A 17 -3.29 -25.49 3.75
N GLY A 18 -4.30 -24.78 4.29
CA GLY A 18 -5.57 -24.51 3.63
C GLY A 18 -6.62 -25.62 3.76
N ASP A 19 -6.32 -26.69 4.49
CA ASP A 19 -7.23 -27.80 4.73
C ASP A 19 -8.15 -27.49 5.93
N ARG A 20 -9.24 -26.75 5.65
CA ARG A 20 -10.15 -26.23 6.68
C ARG A 20 -10.99 -27.31 7.36
N GLU A 21 -11.37 -28.36 6.65
CA GLU A 21 -12.16 -29.45 7.23
C GLU A 21 -11.33 -30.22 8.26
N LYS A 22 -10.12 -30.62 7.87
CA LYS A 22 -9.18 -31.29 8.79
C LYS A 22 -8.79 -30.41 9.97
N ALA A 23 -8.54 -29.12 9.73
CA ALA A 23 -8.25 -28.17 10.79
C ALA A 23 -9.43 -28.05 11.78
N ARG A 24 -10.68 -27.99 11.28
CA ARG A 24 -11.88 -27.93 12.10
C ARG A 24 -12.06 -29.17 12.97
N GLU A 25 -11.86 -30.37 12.41
CA GLU A 25 -11.92 -31.62 13.17
C GLU A 25 -10.89 -31.65 14.30
N LEU A 26 -9.62 -31.35 14.00
CA LEU A 26 -8.52 -31.36 14.97
C LEU A 26 -8.71 -30.30 16.06
N LEU A 27 -9.14 -29.09 15.69
CA LEU A 27 -9.36 -28.00 16.63
C LEU A 27 -10.61 -28.23 17.50
N ASN A 28 -11.67 -28.83 16.96
CA ASN A 28 -12.85 -29.24 17.75
C ASN A 28 -12.48 -30.28 18.80
N HIS A 29 -11.70 -31.30 18.41
CA HIS A 29 -11.22 -32.30 19.34
C HIS A 29 -10.33 -31.66 20.42
N PHE A 30 -9.46 -30.72 20.05
CA PHE A 30 -8.63 -30.00 21.00
C PHE A 30 -9.43 -29.17 22.02
N VAL A 31 -10.37 -28.34 21.57
CA VAL A 31 -11.16 -27.51 22.51
C VAL A 31 -12.09 -28.33 23.40
N SER A 32 -12.46 -29.55 22.99
CA SER A 32 -13.22 -30.48 23.84
C SER A 32 -12.39 -31.01 25.01
N GLN A 33 -11.07 -31.12 24.84
CA GLN A 33 -10.12 -31.58 25.86
C GLN A 33 -9.59 -30.42 26.70
N SER A 34 -9.41 -29.24 26.08
CA SER A 34 -8.87 -28.04 26.72
C SER A 34 -9.81 -26.84 26.53
N PRO A 35 -10.97 -26.81 27.20
CA PRO A 35 -12.00 -25.78 27.01
C PRO A 35 -11.62 -24.37 27.50
N ASP A 36 -10.52 -24.26 28.24
CA ASP A 36 -9.99 -22.99 28.77
C ASP A 36 -8.81 -22.45 27.96
N ASN A 37 -8.49 -23.06 26.81
CA ASN A 37 -7.41 -22.60 25.94
C ASN A 37 -7.91 -21.60 24.90
N GLU A 38 -7.53 -20.33 25.05
CA GLU A 38 -7.95 -19.23 24.19
C GLU A 38 -7.46 -19.38 22.74
N GLN A 39 -6.29 -19.97 22.54
CA GLN A 39 -5.69 -20.14 21.22
C GLN A 39 -6.45 -21.19 20.40
N GLY A 40 -6.87 -22.29 21.02
CA GLY A 40 -7.71 -23.32 20.38
C GLY A 40 -9.04 -22.76 19.88
N TRP A 41 -9.76 -22.03 20.75
CA TRP A 41 -11.01 -21.38 20.38
C TRP A 41 -10.85 -20.32 19.29
N TYR A 42 -9.73 -19.59 19.28
CA TYR A 42 -9.45 -18.58 18.25
C TYR A 42 -9.23 -19.22 16.87
N TYR A 43 -8.44 -20.30 16.79
CA TYR A 43 -8.22 -20.99 15.52
C TYR A 43 -9.47 -21.74 15.06
N LEU A 44 -10.27 -22.28 15.97
CA LEU A 44 -11.58 -22.87 15.64
C LEU A 44 -12.51 -21.83 15.02
N ALA A 45 -12.57 -20.62 15.58
CA ALA A 45 -13.29 -19.49 14.97
C ALA A 45 -12.74 -19.05 13.61
N ALA A 46 -11.47 -19.33 13.30
CA ALA A 46 -10.86 -18.97 12.02
C ALA A 46 -11.21 -19.96 10.88
N VAL A 47 -11.51 -21.21 11.22
CA VAL A 47 -11.91 -22.27 10.26
C VAL A 47 -13.43 -22.39 10.11
N GLU A 48 -14.20 -21.87 11.07
CA GLU A 48 -15.66 -21.91 11.05
C GLU A 48 -16.27 -21.05 9.92
N GLN A 49 -17.22 -21.65 9.20
CA GLN A 49 -17.92 -21.02 8.07
C GLN A 49 -19.22 -20.37 8.52
N ASP A 50 -19.87 -20.91 9.55
CA ASP A 50 -21.09 -20.34 10.10
C ASP A 50 -20.77 -19.08 10.94
N ALA A 51 -21.39 -17.95 10.59
CA ALA A 51 -21.16 -16.68 11.25
C ALA A 51 -21.59 -16.67 12.72
N GLN A 52 -22.64 -17.41 13.09
CA GLN A 52 -23.13 -17.51 14.47
C GLN A 52 -22.20 -18.38 15.32
N LEU A 53 -21.77 -19.54 14.81
CA LEU A 53 -20.81 -20.40 15.53
C LEU A 53 -19.46 -19.70 15.69
N ARG A 54 -18.98 -19.02 14.64
CA ARG A 54 -17.77 -18.22 14.69
C ARG A 54 -17.81 -17.14 15.77
N LYS A 55 -18.97 -16.48 15.94
CA LYS A 55 -19.21 -15.49 16.99
C LYS A 55 -19.13 -16.11 18.38
N GLN A 56 -19.81 -17.25 18.59
CA GLN A 56 -19.78 -17.97 19.86
C GLN A 56 -18.36 -18.38 20.25
N HIS A 57 -17.56 -18.87 19.31
CA HIS A 57 -16.16 -19.22 19.56
C HIS A 57 -15.31 -18.00 19.94
N LEU A 58 -15.51 -16.84 19.29
CA LEU A 58 -14.80 -15.60 19.63
C LEU A 58 -15.23 -15.01 20.98
N GLU A 59 -16.52 -15.14 21.32
CA GLU A 59 -17.03 -14.77 22.65
C GLU A 59 -16.38 -15.65 23.72
N ARG A 60 -16.24 -16.96 23.47
CA ARG A 60 -15.52 -17.87 24.37
C ARG A 60 -14.05 -17.49 24.54
N VAL A 61 -13.36 -17.05 23.48
CA VAL A 61 -11.99 -16.52 23.58
C VAL A 61 -11.91 -15.30 24.52
N LEU A 62 -12.90 -14.40 24.45
CA LEU A 62 -12.94 -13.19 25.27
C LEU A 62 -13.39 -13.45 26.71
N GLU A 63 -14.16 -14.52 26.96
CA GLU A 63 -14.44 -15.02 28.32
C GLU A 63 -13.17 -15.53 28.99
N ILE A 64 -12.34 -16.29 28.27
CA ILE A 64 -11.07 -16.83 28.78
C ILE A 64 -10.04 -15.70 28.96
N ASN A 65 -9.89 -14.84 27.94
CA ASN A 65 -8.95 -13.73 27.95
C ASN A 65 -9.62 -12.44 27.45
N PRO A 66 -10.17 -11.62 28.36
CA PRO A 66 -10.72 -10.31 28.03
C PRO A 66 -9.70 -9.34 27.43
N GLY A 67 -8.40 -9.59 27.57
CA GLY A 67 -7.33 -8.78 26.97
C GLY A 67 -7.04 -9.12 25.51
N ASN A 68 -7.70 -10.12 24.92
CA ASN A 68 -7.41 -10.56 23.56
C ASN A 68 -7.93 -9.57 22.51
N VAL A 69 -7.10 -8.59 22.16
CA VAL A 69 -7.39 -7.54 21.18
C VAL A 69 -7.79 -8.13 19.82
N LYS A 70 -7.14 -9.22 19.38
CA LYS A 70 -7.40 -9.86 18.08
C LYS A 70 -8.82 -10.44 18.02
N ALA A 71 -9.25 -11.15 19.06
CA ALA A 71 -10.59 -11.74 19.11
C ALA A 71 -11.69 -10.66 19.15
N ARG A 72 -11.45 -9.58 19.90
CA ARG A 72 -12.35 -8.41 19.97
C ARG A 72 -12.53 -7.75 18.61
N GLU A 73 -11.43 -7.47 17.91
CA GLU A 73 -11.49 -6.86 16.57
C GLU A 73 -12.30 -7.70 15.57
N VAL A 74 -12.15 -9.04 15.60
CA VAL A 74 -12.89 -9.92 14.69
C VAL A 74 -14.37 -9.95 15.06
N LEU A 75 -14.69 -10.01 16.36
CA LEU A 75 -16.07 -9.99 16.85
C LEU A 75 -16.79 -8.69 16.50
N ASP A 76 -16.11 -7.55 16.63
CA ASP A 76 -16.66 -6.23 16.31
C ASP A 76 -16.95 -6.09 14.80
N ARG A 77 -16.10 -6.66 13.94
CA ARG A 77 -16.37 -6.72 12.48
C ARG A 77 -17.59 -7.56 12.15
N ILE A 78 -17.78 -8.70 12.82
CA ILE A 78 -18.96 -9.56 12.64
C ILE A 78 -20.22 -8.81 13.08
N LYS A 79 -20.20 -8.19 14.27
CA LYS A 79 -21.31 -7.39 14.81
C LYS A 79 -21.65 -6.19 13.93
N ALA A 80 -20.66 -5.49 13.39
CA ALA A 80 -20.86 -4.38 12.47
C ALA A 80 -21.54 -4.83 11.16
N ARG A 81 -21.20 -6.03 10.66
CA ARG A 81 -21.84 -6.63 9.48
C ARG A 81 -23.28 -7.05 9.77
N GLU A 82 -23.55 -7.61 10.95
CA GLU A 82 -24.91 -7.98 11.40
C GLU A 82 -25.80 -6.75 11.62
N ALA A 83 -25.29 -5.69 12.23
CA ALA A 83 -26.01 -4.43 12.43
C ALA A 83 -26.43 -3.78 11.10
N ASN A 84 -25.58 -3.90 10.08
CA ASN A 84 -25.88 -3.43 8.72
C ASN A 84 -26.95 -4.28 8.01
N VAL A 85 -27.10 -5.55 8.38
CA VAL A 85 -28.18 -6.44 7.91
C VAL A 85 -29.48 -6.19 8.68
N MET A 86 -29.41 -5.86 9.97
CA MET A 86 -30.59 -5.61 10.82
C MET A 86 -31.20 -4.21 10.69
N GLN A 87 -30.41 -3.18 10.33
CA GLN A 87 -30.92 -1.81 10.07
C GLN A 87 -31.39 -1.58 8.62
N GLY A 88 -31.69 -2.66 7.88
CA GLY A 88 -32.09 -2.61 6.48
C GLY A 88 -32.95 -3.78 5.96
N GLY A 89 -33.97 -4.21 6.71
CA GLY A 89 -35.24 -4.78 6.20
C GLY A 89 -35.32 -6.29 5.88
N ALA A 90 -36.14 -7.02 6.65
CA ALA A 90 -36.45 -8.44 6.54
C ALA A 90 -37.66 -8.75 5.58
N PRO A 91 -37.92 -10.04 5.21
CA PRO A 91 -38.61 -10.49 4.00
C PRO A 91 -40.10 -10.85 4.17
N ALA A 92 -40.89 -10.75 3.09
CA ALA A 92 -42.20 -11.39 2.98
C ALA A 92 -42.36 -12.09 1.62
N ALA A 93 -42.57 -13.41 1.66
CA ALA A 93 -42.87 -14.23 0.49
C ALA A 93 -44.39 -14.26 0.23
N ARG A 94 -44.82 -13.94 -1.00
CA ARG A 94 -45.68 -14.73 -1.92
C ARG A 94 -45.93 -13.91 -3.21
N THR A 95 -45.69 -14.57 -4.33
CA THR A 95 -45.63 -14.25 -5.79
C THR A 95 -46.69 -13.28 -6.37
N PRO A 96 -46.46 -12.63 -7.54
CA PRO A 96 -46.31 -13.32 -8.83
C PRO A 96 -45.05 -12.96 -9.63
N SER A 97 -44.61 -13.99 -10.36
CA SER A 97 -43.64 -13.94 -11.45
C SER A 97 -43.82 -12.69 -12.30
N GLY A 98 -42.75 -11.91 -12.49
CA GLY A 98 -42.76 -10.80 -13.44
C GLY A 98 -42.19 -9.48 -12.95
N MET A 99 -41.06 -9.48 -12.24
CA MET A 99 -40.05 -8.42 -12.42
C MET A 99 -38.77 -8.87 -11.75
N ARG A 100 -37.74 -9.22 -12.55
CA ARG A 100 -36.38 -9.35 -12.03
C ARG A 100 -36.04 -8.02 -11.36
N PRO A 101 -35.73 -7.96 -10.04
CA PRO A 101 -35.01 -6.81 -9.54
C PRO A 101 -33.70 -6.84 -10.31
N LYS A 102 -33.42 -5.76 -11.03
CA LYS A 102 -32.09 -5.48 -11.55
C LYS A 102 -31.20 -5.54 -10.31
N ILE A 103 -30.56 -6.69 -10.07
CA ILE A 103 -29.40 -6.80 -9.21
C ILE A 103 -28.62 -5.55 -9.58
N ARG A 104 -28.48 -4.62 -8.64
CA ARG A 104 -27.54 -3.52 -8.83
C ARG A 104 -26.26 -4.27 -9.09
N ALA A 105 -25.86 -4.31 -10.36
CA ALA A 105 -24.64 -4.97 -10.76
C ALA A 105 -23.61 -4.48 -9.76
N LEU A 106 -22.95 -5.41 -9.06
CA LEU A 106 -21.63 -5.12 -8.51
C LEU A 106 -20.96 -4.31 -9.62
N ASN A 107 -20.70 -3.04 -9.34
CA ASN A 107 -20.13 -2.18 -10.36
C ASN A 107 -18.87 -2.92 -10.81
N PRO A 108 -18.68 -3.25 -12.11
CA PRO A 108 -17.49 -3.99 -12.53
C PRO A 108 -16.20 -3.30 -12.07
N GLU A 109 -16.29 -2.00 -11.76
CA GLU A 109 -15.25 -1.17 -11.16
C GLU A 109 -14.89 -1.54 -9.71
N ASP A 110 -15.81 -2.06 -8.90
CA ASP A 110 -15.56 -2.46 -7.50
C ASP A 110 -14.79 -3.79 -7.40
N GLU A 111 -14.82 -4.62 -8.45
CA GLU A 111 -13.99 -5.84 -8.59
C GLU A 111 -12.73 -5.60 -9.46
N ARG A 112 -12.60 -4.43 -10.10
CA ARG A 112 -11.50 -4.13 -11.03
C ARG A 112 -10.20 -3.87 -10.26
N ARG A 113 -9.17 -4.65 -10.58
CA ARG A 113 -7.83 -4.46 -9.99
C ARG A 113 -7.05 -3.41 -10.79
N PRO A 114 -6.37 -2.46 -10.13
CA PRO A 114 -5.55 -1.48 -10.83
C PRO A 114 -4.45 -2.17 -11.66
N GLY A 115 -4.35 -1.82 -12.94
CA GLY A 115 -3.40 -2.40 -13.89
C GLY A 115 -3.90 -3.62 -14.66
N GLN A 116 -5.20 -3.93 -14.61
CA GLN A 116 -5.82 -4.98 -15.42
C GLN A 116 -6.42 -4.39 -16.70
N ALA A 117 -6.25 -5.07 -17.84
CA ALA A 117 -6.66 -4.54 -19.15
C ALA A 117 -8.18 -4.38 -19.26
N ASP A 118 -8.63 -3.20 -19.64
CA ASP A 118 -10.01 -2.99 -20.07
C ASP A 118 -10.19 -3.60 -21.47
N ILE A 119 -11.12 -4.55 -21.59
CA ILE A 119 -11.45 -5.22 -22.87
C ILE A 119 -12.05 -4.21 -23.88
N ALA A 120 -12.47 -3.04 -23.41
CA ALA A 120 -13.29 -2.08 -24.15
C ALA A 120 -12.65 -0.70 -24.42
N GLU A 121 -11.49 -0.38 -23.84
CA GLU A 121 -10.84 0.92 -24.11
C GLU A 121 -9.84 0.80 -25.27
N GLU A 122 -10.10 1.54 -26.35
CA GLU A 122 -9.12 1.74 -27.43
C GLU A 122 -7.88 2.44 -26.84
N GLY A 123 -6.77 1.70 -26.78
CA GLY A 123 -5.52 2.16 -26.18
C GLY A 123 -4.32 1.82 -27.05
N PHE A 124 -3.18 2.43 -26.75
CA PHE A 124 -1.93 2.12 -27.44
C PHE A 124 -1.30 0.85 -26.84
N ARG A 125 -0.60 0.08 -27.68
CA ARG A 125 0.18 -1.08 -27.24
C ARG A 125 1.57 -0.63 -26.85
N LEU A 126 2.07 -1.15 -25.72
CA LEU A 126 3.43 -0.85 -25.28
C LEU A 126 4.44 -1.46 -26.26
N PRO A 127 5.49 -0.74 -26.65
CA PRO A 127 6.53 -1.25 -27.56
C PRO A 127 7.41 -2.34 -26.92
N PHE A 128 7.30 -2.55 -25.60
CA PHE A 128 8.03 -3.56 -24.84
C PHE A 128 7.12 -4.23 -23.81
N LYS A 129 7.44 -5.49 -23.46
CA LYS A 129 6.67 -6.28 -22.49
C LYS A 129 7.11 -5.95 -21.06
N ILE A 130 6.23 -5.32 -20.28
CA ILE A 130 6.43 -5.09 -18.85
C ILE A 130 5.66 -6.18 -18.07
N PRO A 131 6.28 -6.88 -17.10
CA PRO A 131 5.58 -7.84 -16.27
C PRO A 131 4.36 -7.24 -15.56
N GLY A 132 3.20 -7.84 -15.78
CA GLY A 132 1.92 -7.42 -15.21
C GLY A 132 1.25 -6.23 -15.89
N ALA A 133 1.76 -5.77 -17.05
CA ALA A 133 1.12 -4.71 -17.81
C ALA A 133 -0.09 -5.22 -18.62
N PRO A 134 -1.13 -4.38 -18.82
CA PRO A 134 -2.26 -4.69 -19.67
C PRO A 134 -1.85 -4.75 -21.15
N ALA A 135 -2.68 -5.39 -21.98
CA ALA A 135 -2.42 -5.56 -23.41
C ALA A 135 -2.46 -4.23 -24.19
N SER A 136 -3.28 -3.28 -23.74
CA SER A 136 -3.39 -1.91 -24.23
C SER A 136 -3.46 -0.96 -23.04
N VAL A 137 -2.98 0.26 -23.25
CA VAL A 137 -2.94 1.33 -22.26
C VAL A 137 -3.64 2.55 -22.84
N SER A 138 -4.60 3.12 -22.11
CA SER A 138 -5.24 4.38 -22.44
C SER A 138 -4.80 5.46 -21.44
N PRO A 139 -4.76 6.75 -21.83
CA PRO A 139 -4.49 7.83 -20.87
C PRO A 139 -5.49 7.86 -19.71
N GLY A 140 -6.78 7.56 -19.98
CA GLY A 140 -7.83 7.49 -18.98
C GLY A 140 -7.63 6.33 -17.99
N GLY A 141 -7.28 5.15 -18.49
CA GLY A 141 -6.97 3.96 -17.68
C GLY A 141 -5.74 4.16 -16.80
N LEU A 142 -4.68 4.79 -17.34
CA LEU A 142 -3.48 5.15 -16.56
C LEU A 142 -3.81 6.04 -15.37
N ALA A 143 -4.58 7.11 -15.61
CA ALA A 143 -4.97 8.03 -14.54
C ALA A 143 -5.85 7.33 -13.49
N ARG A 144 -6.84 6.55 -13.95
CA ARG A 144 -7.78 5.81 -13.08
C ARG A 144 -7.04 4.80 -12.19
N ASP A 145 -6.23 3.93 -12.80
CA ASP A 145 -5.51 2.88 -12.10
C ASP A 145 -4.39 3.45 -11.21
N GLY A 146 -3.70 4.48 -11.67
CA GLY A 146 -2.70 5.19 -10.89
C GLY A 146 -3.28 5.82 -9.62
N LEU A 147 -4.43 6.50 -9.75
CA LEU A 147 -5.14 7.07 -8.61
C LEU A 147 -5.68 6.00 -7.66
N ALA A 148 -6.16 4.87 -8.20
CA ALA A 148 -6.61 3.74 -7.38
C ALA A 148 -5.45 3.12 -6.57
N LEU A 149 -4.27 2.95 -7.17
CA LEU A 149 -3.06 2.51 -6.47
C LEU A 149 -2.61 3.53 -5.41
N LEU A 150 -2.66 4.82 -5.74
CA LEU A 150 -2.33 5.88 -4.78
C LEU A 150 -3.27 5.83 -3.56
N ARG A 151 -4.57 5.61 -3.79
CA ARG A 151 -5.56 5.46 -2.73
C ARG A 151 -5.31 4.22 -1.87
N SER A 152 -4.87 3.12 -2.49
CA SER A 152 -4.43 1.93 -1.73
C SER A 152 -3.19 2.24 -0.87
N GLY A 153 -2.20 2.94 -1.42
CA GLY A 153 -1.05 3.44 -0.67
C GLY A 153 -1.45 4.35 0.50
N TRP A 154 -2.49 5.18 0.32
CA TRP A 154 -3.04 5.99 1.41
C TRP A 154 -3.57 5.15 2.57
N ASN A 155 -4.28 4.05 2.27
CA ASN A 155 -4.73 3.10 3.29
C ASN A 155 -3.57 2.43 4.04
N VAL A 156 -2.48 2.12 3.31
CA VAL A 156 -1.22 1.63 3.88
C VAL A 156 -0.60 2.66 4.81
N LEU A 157 -0.56 3.94 4.42
CA LEU A 157 -0.01 5.01 5.24
C LEU A 157 -0.82 5.21 6.53
N LEU A 158 -2.14 5.04 6.46
CA LEU A 158 -3.06 5.00 7.60
C LEU A 158 -3.02 3.69 8.41
N ARG A 159 -2.11 2.75 8.09
CA ARG A 159 -1.90 1.47 8.78
C ARG A 159 -3.14 0.59 8.86
N ARG A 160 -3.99 0.62 7.85
CA ARG A 160 -5.14 -0.30 7.79
C ARG A 160 -4.66 -1.76 7.75
N PRO A 161 -5.18 -2.65 8.62
CA PRO A 161 -4.69 -4.01 8.73
C PRO A 161 -5.05 -4.83 7.48
N GLY A 162 -4.05 -5.50 6.89
CA GLY A 162 -4.21 -6.38 5.72
C GLY A 162 -3.88 -5.74 4.37
N ASP A 163 -4.09 -4.44 4.22
CA ASP A 163 -3.90 -3.73 2.94
C ASP A 163 -2.44 -3.77 2.46
N TYR A 164 -1.49 -3.74 3.40
CA TYR A 164 -0.06 -3.82 3.08
C TYR A 164 0.33 -5.14 2.39
N ALA A 165 -0.09 -6.27 2.96
CA ALA A 165 0.26 -7.59 2.44
C ALA A 165 -0.42 -7.85 1.10
N ALA A 166 -1.70 -7.48 0.98
CA ALA A 166 -2.48 -7.61 -0.24
C ALA A 166 -1.82 -6.88 -1.43
N GLU A 167 -1.25 -5.70 -1.20
CA GLU A 167 -0.55 -4.92 -2.22
C GLU A 167 0.79 -5.52 -2.63
N VAL A 168 1.58 -6.00 -1.66
CA VAL A 168 2.90 -6.60 -1.92
C VAL A 168 2.78 -7.97 -2.60
N ASP A 169 1.75 -8.75 -2.30
CA ASP A 169 1.52 -10.03 -2.97
C ASP A 169 1.15 -9.88 -4.45
N GLN A 170 0.50 -8.77 -4.79
CA GLN A 170 0.14 -8.41 -6.16
C GLN A 170 1.23 -7.58 -6.85
N ALA A 171 2.45 -7.53 -6.29
CA ALA A 171 3.51 -6.69 -6.83
C ALA A 171 3.91 -7.10 -8.27
N THR A 172 3.80 -6.14 -9.18
CA THR A 172 4.29 -6.25 -10.56
C THR A 172 5.08 -4.99 -10.91
N TRP A 173 5.98 -5.08 -11.90
CA TRP A 173 6.70 -3.90 -12.38
C TRP A 173 5.75 -2.84 -12.92
N TRP A 174 4.66 -3.25 -13.57
CA TRP A 174 3.62 -2.33 -14.04
C TRP A 174 3.03 -1.50 -12.88
N ARG A 175 2.56 -2.16 -11.81
CA ARG A 175 1.97 -1.47 -10.66
C ARG A 175 2.97 -0.55 -9.96
N PHE A 176 4.23 -1.00 -9.84
CA PHE A 176 5.29 -0.18 -9.27
C PHE A 176 5.50 1.12 -10.06
N TRP A 177 5.75 1.03 -11.38
CA TRP A 177 5.96 2.23 -12.20
C TRP A 177 4.73 3.12 -12.28
N LEU A 178 3.53 2.51 -12.30
CA LEU A 178 2.28 3.25 -12.34
C LEU A 178 2.05 4.05 -11.05
N VAL A 179 2.24 3.44 -9.87
CA VAL A 179 2.03 4.15 -8.60
C VAL A 179 3.08 5.22 -8.37
N THR A 180 4.36 4.94 -8.63
CA THR A 180 5.44 5.92 -8.43
C THR A 180 5.38 7.04 -9.46
N GLY A 181 5.08 6.73 -10.73
CA GLY A 181 4.91 7.71 -11.79
C GLY A 181 3.71 8.62 -11.57
N THR A 182 2.58 8.06 -11.14
CA THR A 182 1.38 8.84 -10.80
C THR A 182 1.66 9.79 -9.63
N ALA A 183 2.26 9.28 -8.56
CA ALA A 183 2.62 10.09 -7.39
C ALA A 183 3.60 11.22 -7.75
N ALA A 184 4.64 10.91 -8.52
CA ALA A 184 5.62 11.90 -8.98
C ALA A 184 4.95 12.98 -9.86
N THR A 185 4.02 12.60 -10.74
CA THR A 185 3.29 13.53 -11.61
C THR A 185 2.39 14.47 -10.79
N ILE A 186 1.61 13.92 -9.84
CA ILE A 186 0.76 14.72 -8.96
C ILE A 186 1.61 15.68 -8.12
N SER A 187 2.68 15.16 -7.50
CA SER A 187 3.61 15.95 -6.70
C SER A 187 4.24 17.08 -7.52
N ALA A 188 4.70 16.79 -8.74
CA ALA A 188 5.26 17.78 -9.65
C ALA A 188 4.24 18.85 -10.06
N GLY A 189 2.96 18.47 -10.27
CA GLY A 189 1.88 19.43 -10.52
C GLY A 189 1.63 20.37 -9.33
N VAL A 190 1.66 19.84 -8.09
CA VAL A 190 1.53 20.67 -6.88
C VAL A 190 2.73 21.63 -6.74
N SER A 191 3.95 21.13 -6.97
CA SER A 191 5.16 21.95 -6.94
C SER A 191 5.18 23.01 -8.05
N LEU A 192 4.61 22.72 -9.22
CA LEU A 192 4.42 23.68 -10.31
C LEU A 192 3.52 24.84 -9.86
N LEU A 193 2.38 24.54 -9.22
CA LEU A 193 1.48 25.57 -8.69
C LEU A 193 2.18 26.46 -7.65
N LEU A 194 2.93 25.85 -6.74
CA LEU A 194 3.73 26.60 -5.77
C LEU A 194 4.77 27.51 -6.46
N SER A 195 5.47 26.99 -7.46
CA SER A 195 6.49 27.74 -8.21
C SER A 195 5.89 28.92 -8.97
N LEU A 196 4.72 28.73 -9.59
CA LEU A 196 3.98 29.80 -10.25
C LEU A 196 3.52 30.86 -9.25
N PHE A 197 3.01 30.45 -8.09
CA PHE A 197 2.64 31.39 -7.01
C PHE A 197 3.84 32.24 -6.56
N ILE A 198 5.00 31.61 -6.31
CA ILE A 198 6.22 32.32 -5.93
C ILE A 198 6.61 33.34 -7.00
N VAL A 199 6.60 32.95 -8.29
CA VAL A 199 6.94 33.87 -9.39
C VAL A 199 6.00 35.07 -9.46
N ILE A 200 4.69 34.84 -9.29
CA ILE A 200 3.69 35.90 -9.28
C ILE A 200 3.96 36.89 -8.13
N VAL A 201 4.25 36.38 -6.93
CA VAL A 201 4.49 37.23 -5.73
C VAL A 201 5.83 37.96 -5.78
N THR A 202 6.86 37.34 -6.38
CA THR A 202 8.23 37.89 -6.43
C THR A 202 8.52 38.74 -7.67
N SER A 203 7.54 38.91 -8.57
CA SER A 203 7.70 39.65 -9.84
C SER A 203 8.87 39.13 -10.70
N ALA A 204 9.02 37.81 -10.82
CA ALA A 204 10.15 37.21 -11.54
C ALA A 204 10.01 37.27 -13.08
N ASN A 205 11.16 37.16 -13.78
CA ASN A 205 11.27 37.35 -15.24
C ASN A 205 10.62 36.23 -16.08
N LEU A 206 10.32 36.51 -17.36
CA LEU A 206 9.79 35.54 -18.34
C LEU A 206 10.62 34.24 -18.40
N PHE A 207 11.92 34.34 -18.23
CA PHE A 207 12.84 33.22 -18.22
C PHE A 207 12.56 32.22 -17.07
N SER A 208 12.06 32.70 -15.93
CA SER A 208 11.62 31.85 -14.82
C SER A 208 10.42 30.98 -15.21
N PHE A 209 9.53 31.42 -16.11
CA PHE A 209 8.38 30.64 -16.55
C PHE A 209 8.79 29.39 -17.36
N VAL A 210 9.73 29.54 -18.29
CA VAL A 210 10.23 28.39 -19.09
C VAL A 210 10.86 27.33 -18.18
N SER A 211 11.64 27.78 -17.19
CA SER A 211 12.25 26.91 -16.19
C SER A 211 11.23 26.10 -15.39
N ILE A 212 10.14 26.76 -15.00
CA ILE A 212 9.10 26.19 -14.16
C ILE A 212 8.33 25.11 -14.92
N ILE A 213 8.09 25.31 -16.22
CA ILE A 213 7.41 24.34 -17.08
C ILE A 213 8.33 23.16 -17.41
N LEU A 214 9.62 23.37 -17.65
CA LEU A 214 10.55 22.32 -18.04
C LEU A 214 10.98 21.43 -16.85
N THR A 215 11.01 21.99 -15.65
CA THR A 215 11.39 21.27 -14.42
C THR A 215 10.60 19.97 -14.19
N PRO A 216 9.25 19.93 -14.23
CA PRO A 216 8.49 18.70 -14.02
C PRO A 216 8.78 17.62 -15.07
N LEU A 217 9.01 18.01 -16.34
CA LEU A 217 9.33 17.06 -17.42
C LEU A 217 10.63 16.29 -17.16
N LEU A 218 11.63 16.95 -16.57
CA LEU A 218 12.90 16.34 -16.19
C LEU A 218 12.82 15.65 -14.82
N SER A 219 12.08 16.23 -13.87
CA SER A 219 12.06 15.78 -12.48
C SER A 219 11.37 14.45 -12.28
N ILE A 220 10.24 14.23 -12.95
CA ILE A 220 9.40 13.05 -12.76
C ILE A 220 10.19 11.75 -13.01
N PRO A 221 10.84 11.55 -14.18
CA PRO A 221 11.58 10.30 -14.42
C PRO A 221 12.78 10.16 -13.49
N LEU A 222 13.47 11.26 -13.15
CA LEU A 222 14.64 11.23 -12.26
C LEU A 222 14.27 10.88 -10.83
N LEU A 223 13.15 11.40 -10.32
CA LEU A 223 12.65 11.11 -8.99
C LEU A 223 12.27 9.63 -8.86
N VAL A 224 11.54 9.11 -9.84
CA VAL A 224 11.15 7.70 -9.92
C VAL A 224 12.39 6.80 -10.04
N LEU A 225 13.38 7.19 -10.85
CA LEU A 225 14.66 6.49 -10.97
C LEU A 225 15.46 6.52 -9.67
N ALA A 226 15.49 7.64 -8.94
CA ALA A 226 16.19 7.76 -7.67
C ALA A 226 15.60 6.81 -6.62
N LEU A 227 14.26 6.73 -6.52
CA LEU A 227 13.60 5.76 -5.65
C LEU A 227 14.00 4.32 -6.03
N PHE A 228 14.00 4.02 -7.33
CA PHE A 228 14.39 2.69 -7.82
C PHE A 228 15.84 2.35 -7.47
N LEU A 229 16.78 3.28 -7.63
CA LEU A 229 18.18 3.10 -7.22
C LEU A 229 18.29 2.82 -5.71
N GLY A 230 17.50 3.52 -4.90
CA GLY A 230 17.38 3.25 -3.46
C GLY A 230 16.89 1.83 -3.17
N CYS A 231 15.82 1.41 -3.83
CA CYS A 231 15.25 0.05 -3.69
C CYS A 231 16.26 -1.02 -4.15
N TYR A 232 16.98 -0.78 -5.23
CA TYR A 232 17.99 -1.69 -5.74
C TYR A 232 19.16 -1.84 -4.77
N ALA A 233 19.66 -0.73 -4.20
CA ALA A 233 20.75 -0.78 -3.23
C ALA A 233 20.35 -1.52 -1.94
N SER A 234 19.17 -1.23 -1.39
CA SER A 234 18.67 -1.94 -0.20
C SER A 234 18.35 -3.41 -0.48
N TYR A 235 17.89 -3.75 -1.68
CA TYR A 235 17.74 -5.15 -2.10
C TYR A 235 19.08 -5.87 -2.20
N ARG A 236 20.10 -5.25 -2.78
CA ARG A 236 21.46 -5.82 -2.85
C ARG A 236 22.03 -6.08 -1.46
N TYR A 237 21.78 -5.17 -0.52
CA TYR A 237 22.12 -5.37 0.89
C TYR A 237 21.34 -6.55 1.49
N ALA A 238 20.02 -6.63 1.29
CA ALA A 238 19.20 -7.75 1.78
C ALA A 238 19.69 -9.11 1.26
N GLN A 239 20.05 -9.19 -0.02
CA GLN A 239 20.59 -10.41 -0.63
C GLN A 239 21.95 -10.80 -0.05
N ALA A 240 22.79 -9.82 0.31
CA ALA A 240 24.06 -10.09 1.00
C ALA A 240 23.87 -10.69 2.39
N GLN A 241 22.73 -10.41 3.06
CA GLN A 241 22.34 -11.04 4.33
C GLN A 241 21.66 -12.41 4.16
N GLY A 242 21.44 -12.88 2.92
CA GLY A 242 20.79 -14.15 2.63
C GLY A 242 19.25 -14.12 2.73
N TRP A 243 18.63 -12.95 2.86
CA TRP A 243 17.18 -12.83 2.96
C TRP A 243 16.49 -13.04 1.60
N LYS A 244 15.44 -13.86 1.59
CA LYS A 244 14.76 -14.28 0.36
C LYS A 244 13.52 -13.42 0.07
N ALA A 245 13.63 -12.54 -0.92
CA ALA A 245 12.49 -11.92 -1.58
C ALA A 245 12.83 -11.61 -3.04
N THR A 246 11.81 -11.40 -3.86
CA THR A 246 12.01 -10.89 -5.23
C THR A 246 12.22 -9.37 -5.21
N LEU A 247 13.06 -8.85 -6.11
CA LEU A 247 13.27 -7.40 -6.25
C LEU A 247 11.97 -6.61 -6.47
N VAL A 248 10.99 -7.17 -7.18
CA VAL A 248 9.69 -6.53 -7.43
C VAL A 248 8.91 -6.32 -6.14
N ARG A 249 8.76 -7.37 -5.32
CA ARG A 249 8.10 -7.28 -4.01
C ARG A 249 8.82 -6.29 -3.09
N HIS A 250 10.15 -6.34 -3.04
CA HIS A 250 10.97 -5.39 -2.28
C HIS A 250 10.74 -3.94 -2.71
N SER A 251 10.73 -3.68 -4.03
CA SER A 251 10.54 -2.33 -4.57
C SER A 251 9.10 -1.84 -4.35
N MET A 252 8.11 -2.73 -4.46
CA MET A 252 6.70 -2.40 -4.19
C MET A 252 6.47 -2.04 -2.72
N THR A 253 7.10 -2.78 -1.80
CA THR A 253 7.12 -2.50 -0.35
C THR A 253 7.55 -1.06 -0.04
N ALA A 254 8.54 -0.53 -0.77
CA ALA A 254 8.94 0.86 -0.67
C ALA A 254 8.01 1.82 -1.44
N GLY A 255 7.69 1.49 -2.68
CA GLY A 255 6.91 2.33 -3.59
C GLY A 255 5.50 2.66 -3.09
N ILE A 256 4.82 1.67 -2.50
CA ILE A 256 3.45 1.85 -1.97
C ILE A 256 3.39 2.80 -0.77
N VAL A 257 4.49 2.94 -0.03
CA VAL A 257 4.63 3.88 1.10
C VAL A 257 5.09 5.24 0.57
N TRP A 258 6.09 5.25 -0.30
CA TRP A 258 6.69 6.47 -0.82
C TRP A 258 5.70 7.32 -1.64
N ALA A 259 4.89 6.67 -2.49
CA ALA A 259 3.96 7.34 -3.39
C ALA A 259 2.94 8.26 -2.68
N PRO A 260 2.15 7.79 -1.68
CA PRO A 260 1.25 8.67 -0.93
C PRO A 260 2.04 9.69 -0.09
N THR A 261 3.21 9.33 0.44
CA THR A 261 4.03 10.28 1.22
C THR A 261 4.46 11.47 0.37
N VAL A 262 4.99 11.27 -0.83
CA VAL A 262 5.52 12.37 -1.67
C VAL A 262 4.41 13.33 -2.12
N VAL A 263 3.21 12.80 -2.43
CA VAL A 263 2.03 13.62 -2.74
C VAL A 263 1.61 14.44 -1.52
N PHE A 264 1.58 13.82 -0.34
CA PHE A 264 1.18 14.50 0.88
C PHE A 264 2.20 15.55 1.33
N THR A 265 3.49 15.26 1.20
CA THR A 265 4.56 16.23 1.42
C THR A 265 4.34 17.46 0.56
N ALA A 266 4.17 17.29 -0.76
CA ALA A 266 3.98 18.42 -1.68
C ALA A 266 2.75 19.27 -1.30
N ALA A 267 1.63 18.63 -0.95
CA ALA A 267 0.42 19.33 -0.53
C ALA A 267 0.64 20.15 0.75
N ILE A 268 1.28 19.58 1.77
CA ILE A 268 1.59 20.29 3.02
C ILE A 268 2.59 21.42 2.76
N THR A 269 3.64 21.18 1.97
CA THR A 269 4.61 22.22 1.59
C THR A 269 3.91 23.40 0.92
N LEU A 270 2.99 23.15 -0.02
CA LEU A 270 2.19 24.20 -0.65
C LEU A 270 1.37 24.99 0.37
N ILE A 271 0.62 24.30 1.25
CA ILE A 271 -0.21 24.96 2.28
C ILE A 271 0.66 25.82 3.21
N PHE A 272 1.77 25.28 3.71
CA PHE A 272 2.66 25.99 4.62
C PHE A 272 3.33 27.19 3.96
N ALA A 273 3.70 27.06 2.68
CA ALA A 273 4.23 28.17 1.90
C ALA A 273 3.19 29.29 1.72
N LEU A 274 1.94 28.94 1.40
CA LEU A 274 0.83 29.92 1.28
C LEU A 274 0.53 30.63 2.60
N LEU A 275 0.72 29.95 3.74
CA LEU A 275 0.55 30.51 5.08
C LEU A 275 1.78 31.28 5.59
N GLY A 276 2.89 31.32 4.84
CA GLY A 276 4.11 32.05 5.22
C GLY A 276 5.02 31.32 6.22
N PHE A 277 4.75 30.05 6.55
CA PHE A 277 5.59 29.27 7.47
C PHE A 277 6.85 28.68 6.81
N GLY A 278 6.90 28.67 5.47
CA GLY A 278 7.97 28.02 4.70
C GLY A 278 7.84 26.49 4.68
N GLY A 279 8.46 25.85 3.68
CA GLY A 279 8.26 24.42 3.39
C GLY A 279 9.32 23.45 3.94
N GLY A 280 10.44 23.95 4.47
CA GLY A 280 11.68 23.16 4.61
C GLY A 280 11.59 21.91 5.50
N TYR A 281 10.83 21.95 6.59
CA TYR A 281 10.79 20.85 7.57
C TYR A 281 9.79 19.74 7.20
N THR A 282 8.83 20.04 6.32
CA THR A 282 7.74 19.13 5.95
C THR A 282 8.27 17.87 5.27
N GLY A 283 9.28 18.01 4.42
CA GLY A 283 9.96 16.89 3.76
C GLY A 283 10.68 15.95 4.74
N LEU A 284 11.40 16.50 5.72
CA LEU A 284 12.14 15.69 6.70
C LEU A 284 11.19 14.87 7.59
N ILE A 285 10.12 15.48 8.09
CA ILE A 285 9.12 14.80 8.92
C ILE A 285 8.48 13.64 8.15
N MET A 286 8.12 13.90 6.89
CA MET A 286 7.51 12.90 6.02
C MET A 286 8.48 11.78 5.63
N LEU A 287 9.76 12.10 5.43
CA LEU A 287 10.79 11.11 5.17
C LEU A 287 10.98 10.16 6.36
N ILE A 288 10.98 10.68 7.59
CA ILE A 288 11.08 9.87 8.82
C ILE A 288 9.85 8.97 8.96
N LEU A 289 8.65 9.52 8.74
CA LEU A 289 7.40 8.77 8.77
C LEU A 289 7.39 7.64 7.71
N ALA A 290 7.79 7.95 6.48
CA ALA A 290 7.91 6.96 5.41
C ALA A 290 8.93 5.88 5.77
N GLY A 291 10.09 6.24 6.32
CA GLY A 291 11.09 5.27 6.78
C GLY A 291 10.54 4.33 7.84
N TYR A 292 9.78 4.86 8.80
CA TYR A 292 9.15 4.05 9.85
C TYR A 292 8.07 3.10 9.31
N ILE A 293 7.21 3.55 8.40
CA ILE A 293 6.19 2.69 7.79
C ILE A 293 6.86 1.65 6.87
N MET A 294 7.85 2.06 6.08
CA MET A 294 8.61 1.18 5.20
C MET A 294 9.37 0.09 5.99
N SER A 295 9.89 0.42 7.18
CA SER A 295 10.48 -0.53 8.12
C SER A 295 9.52 -1.68 8.46
N SER A 296 8.28 -1.36 8.84
CA SER A 296 7.23 -2.35 9.13
C SER A 296 6.85 -3.21 7.92
N GLY A 297 7.09 -2.68 6.72
CA GLY A 297 6.89 -3.40 5.47
C GLY A 297 7.97 -4.44 5.22
N TYR A 298 9.23 -4.01 5.33
CA TYR A 298 10.38 -4.89 5.19
C TYR A 298 10.45 -5.96 6.28
N GLU A 299 10.06 -5.62 7.52
CA GLU A 299 9.94 -6.57 8.62
C GLU A 299 9.05 -7.76 8.22
N ARG A 300 7.90 -7.50 7.61
CA ARG A 300 6.98 -8.55 7.16
C ARG A 300 7.47 -9.28 5.92
N LEU A 301 8.11 -8.57 4.99
CA LEU A 301 8.61 -9.16 3.75
C LEU A 301 9.75 -10.16 4.00
N TYR A 302 10.69 -9.81 4.89
CA TYR A 302 11.90 -10.58 5.16
C TYR A 302 11.88 -11.34 6.49
N LEU A 303 10.78 -11.24 7.26
CA LEU A 303 10.62 -11.85 8.58
C LEU A 303 11.73 -11.41 9.57
N LEU A 304 12.06 -10.11 9.54
CA LEU A 304 13.15 -9.56 10.34
C LEU A 304 12.80 -9.55 11.83
N THR A 305 13.69 -10.07 12.66
CA THR A 305 13.52 -10.10 14.13
C THR A 305 14.33 -9.02 14.82
N GLU A 306 15.55 -8.74 14.35
CA GLU A 306 16.45 -7.76 14.95
C GLU A 306 16.08 -6.30 14.62
N THR A 307 16.20 -5.40 15.60
CA THR A 307 15.91 -3.97 15.44
C THR A 307 16.87 -3.28 14.45
N LYS A 308 18.13 -3.71 14.39
CA LYS A 308 19.13 -3.16 13.47
C LYS A 308 18.74 -3.43 12.02
N ASP A 309 18.30 -4.65 11.72
CA ASP A 309 17.91 -5.08 10.37
C ASP A 309 16.64 -4.37 9.90
N LYS A 310 15.68 -4.19 10.81
CA LYS A 310 14.44 -3.44 10.55
C LYS A 310 14.70 -2.00 10.12
N ALA A 311 15.75 -1.37 10.66
CA ALA A 311 16.11 0.01 10.34
C ALA A 311 17.04 0.13 9.13
N ALA A 312 17.89 -0.87 8.86
CA ALA A 312 18.90 -0.82 7.80
C ALA A 312 18.28 -0.66 6.40
N LEU A 313 17.27 -1.47 6.05
CA LEU A 313 16.65 -1.45 4.72
C LEU A 313 15.98 -0.12 4.34
N PRO A 314 15.08 0.47 5.16
CA PRO A 314 14.50 1.76 4.84
C PRO A 314 15.56 2.86 4.83
N LEU A 315 16.54 2.81 5.74
CA LEU A 315 17.64 3.79 5.79
C LEU A 315 18.46 3.77 4.50
N ILE A 316 18.91 2.60 4.04
CA ILE A 316 19.66 2.45 2.78
C ILE A 316 18.82 2.94 1.61
N THR A 317 17.54 2.55 1.56
CA THR A 317 16.63 2.96 0.48
C THR A 317 16.55 4.49 0.37
N LEU A 318 16.30 5.16 1.51
CA LEU A 318 16.11 6.61 1.54
C LEU A 318 17.43 7.36 1.34
N LEU A 319 18.54 6.92 1.95
CA LEU A 319 19.85 7.58 1.79
C LEU A 319 20.36 7.52 0.35
N VAL A 320 20.27 6.34 -0.30
CA VAL A 320 20.70 6.19 -1.69
C VAL A 320 19.77 6.97 -2.62
N MET A 321 18.47 7.00 -2.35
CA MET A 321 17.53 7.84 -3.08
C MET A 321 17.90 9.33 -2.96
N LEU A 322 18.19 9.83 -1.76
CA LEU A 322 18.60 11.23 -1.55
C LEU A 322 19.94 11.56 -2.22
N LEU A 323 20.91 10.64 -2.17
CA LEU A 323 22.18 10.76 -2.89
C LEU A 323 21.96 10.84 -4.40
N ALA A 324 21.10 9.98 -4.96
CA ALA A 324 20.77 9.98 -6.38
C ALA A 324 20.07 11.29 -6.78
N ILE A 325 19.10 11.76 -5.99
CA ILE A 325 18.44 13.06 -6.21
C ILE A 325 19.47 14.19 -6.21
N SER A 326 20.38 14.22 -5.22
CA SER A 326 21.43 15.24 -5.13
C SER A 326 22.35 15.21 -6.35
N LEU A 327 22.79 14.01 -6.76
CA LEU A 327 23.63 13.83 -7.94
C LEU A 327 22.92 14.30 -9.22
N PHE A 328 21.65 13.96 -9.40
CA PHE A 328 20.87 14.41 -10.55
C PHE A 328 20.73 15.93 -10.58
N ARG A 329 20.54 16.58 -9.43
CA ARG A 329 20.55 18.05 -9.35
C ARG A 329 21.88 18.64 -9.79
N VAL A 330 23.00 18.10 -9.29
CA VAL A 330 24.34 18.58 -9.66
C VAL A 330 24.56 18.44 -11.17
N ILE A 331 24.23 17.29 -11.75
CA ILE A 331 24.38 17.02 -13.19
C ILE A 331 23.50 17.96 -14.02
N LEU A 332 22.23 18.13 -13.64
CA LEU A 332 21.33 19.04 -14.36
C LEU A 332 21.80 20.49 -14.25
N SER A 333 22.32 20.90 -13.09
CA SER A 333 22.85 22.25 -12.90
C SER A 333 24.12 22.52 -13.70
N SER A 334 24.96 21.50 -13.92
CA SER A 334 26.21 21.65 -14.68
C SER A 334 26.04 21.54 -16.20
N LEU A 335 25.02 20.81 -16.68
CA LEU A 335 24.67 20.77 -18.10
C LEU A 335 24.14 22.12 -18.61
N VAL A 336 23.56 22.93 -17.72
CA VAL A 336 23.03 24.25 -18.05
C VAL A 336 24.14 25.29 -17.90
N ILE A 337 25.03 25.33 -18.89
CA ILE A 337 26.01 26.41 -19.08
C ILE A 337 25.22 27.69 -19.38
N GLY A 338 24.97 28.53 -18.37
CA GLY A 338 24.25 29.80 -18.57
C GLY A 338 23.53 30.41 -17.36
N GLY A 339 23.69 29.87 -16.14
CA GLY A 339 23.34 30.60 -14.91
C GLY A 339 21.86 30.88 -14.65
N ALA A 340 20.94 30.30 -15.43
CA ALA A 340 19.52 30.57 -15.27
C ALA A 340 18.72 29.29 -15.49
N LEU A 341 18.50 28.49 -14.46
CA LEU A 341 17.25 27.74 -14.21
C LEU A 341 17.32 27.42 -12.71
N PRO A 342 16.44 27.98 -11.86
CA PRO A 342 16.45 27.68 -10.44
C PRO A 342 15.87 26.28 -10.22
N PHE A 343 16.68 25.24 -10.42
CA PHE A 343 16.36 23.87 -9.97
C PHE A 343 16.43 23.73 -8.45
N ALA A 344 16.42 24.85 -7.71
CA ALA A 344 16.51 24.94 -6.26
C ALA A 344 15.27 24.38 -5.53
N LEU A 345 14.21 24.01 -6.24
CA LEU A 345 12.93 23.52 -5.68
C LEU A 345 12.69 22.02 -5.89
N PHE A 346 13.72 21.25 -6.20
CA PHE A 346 13.64 19.80 -6.05
C PHE A 346 13.64 19.38 -4.58
#